data_AF-A0A0D0C708-F1
#
_entry.id   AF-A0A0D0C708-F1
#
_cell.length_a   1.000
_cell.length_b   1.000
_cell.length_c   1.000
_cell.angle_alpha   90.00
_cell.angle_beta   90.00
_cell.angle_gamma   90.00
#
_symmetry.space_group_name_H-M   'P 1'
#
loop_
_entity.id
_entity.type
_entity.pdbx_description
1 polymer ?
#
loop_
_entity_poly.entity_id
_entity_poly.type
_entity_poly.pdbx_seq_one_letter_code
_entity_poly.pdbx_strand_id
1 'polypeptide(L)'
;MFVMATSLAPLYRCLLSGLSYEYPLSVVRLKITSLTATRKLSYSPDDTQIHSSLCSAFTSLKSLRLPYRQYFLLQLACMLQEPHTLASAIYADLGKPIFEGYIGKINAMIDRTIISARRVPKWAREKGYVGHEDGAEP
;
A
#
# COMPACT_ATOMS: atom_id res chain seq x y z
N MET A 1 10.07 -15.32 -27.01
CA MET A 1 10.80 -14.29 -26.22
C MET A 1 10.10 -14.10 -24.88
N PHE A 2 10.54 -14.78 -23.82
CA PHE A 2 9.95 -14.72 -22.47
C PHE A 2 11.02 -14.64 -21.35
N VAL A 3 12.25 -14.20 -21.67
CA VAL A 3 13.44 -14.37 -20.81
C VAL A 3 13.78 -13.13 -19.97
N MET A 4 12.82 -12.26 -19.63
CA MET A 4 13.09 -11.04 -18.86
C MET A 4 12.34 -10.92 -17.52
N ALA A 5 11.40 -11.82 -17.21
CA ALA A 5 10.58 -11.71 -16.00
C ALA A 5 11.27 -12.23 -14.72
N THR A 6 12.31 -13.06 -14.82
CA THR A 6 12.97 -13.69 -13.66
C THR A 6 14.07 -12.85 -13.03
N SER A 7 14.51 -11.75 -13.65
CA SER A 7 15.66 -10.97 -13.19
C SER A 7 15.33 -9.87 -12.16
N LEU A 8 14.05 -9.58 -11.89
CA LEU A 8 13.65 -8.53 -10.93
C LEU A 8 13.30 -9.06 -9.54
N ALA A 9 13.06 -10.37 -9.38
CA ALA A 9 12.75 -10.98 -8.09
C ALA A 9 13.85 -10.81 -7.00
N PRO A 10 15.16 -10.85 -7.32
CA PRO A 10 16.20 -10.71 -6.29
C PRO A 10 16.33 -9.30 -5.72
N LEU A 11 16.06 -8.26 -6.52
CA LEU A 11 16.18 -6.86 -6.10
C LEU A 11 15.09 -6.47 -5.09
N TYR A 12 13.90 -7.06 -5.20
CA TYR A 12 12.82 -6.86 -4.23
C TYR A 12 13.10 -7.48 -2.86
N ARG A 13 13.79 -8.62 -2.83
CA ARG A 13 14.19 -9.25 -1.56
C ARG A 13 15.19 -8.38 -0.79
N CYS A 14 16.12 -7.74 -1.50
CA CYS A 14 17.09 -6.80 -0.93
C CYS A 14 16.45 -5.52 -0.36
N LEU A 15 15.43 -4.96 -1.03
CA LEU A 15 14.70 -3.78 -0.54
C LEU A 15 13.89 -4.08 0.72
N LEU A 16 13.38 -5.31 0.87
CA LEU A 16 12.66 -5.74 2.07
C LEU A 16 13.60 -6.12 3.22
N SER A 17 14.79 -6.66 2.94
CA SER A 17 15.77 -7.04 3.98
C SER A 17 16.60 -5.87 4.53
N GLY A 18 16.67 -4.75 3.81
CA GLY A 18 17.36 -3.54 4.28
C GLY A 18 16.52 -2.65 5.22
N LEU A 19 15.21 -2.90 5.32
CA LEU A 19 14.31 -2.27 6.29
C LEU A 19 14.14 -3.20 7.49
N SER A 20 15.25 -3.44 8.21
CA SER A 20 15.24 -4.13 9.51
C SER A 20 14.68 -3.20 10.59
N TYR A 21 13.45 -2.72 10.42
CA TYR A 21 12.71 -2.27 11.59
C TYR A 21 12.19 -3.52 12.27
N GLU A 22 12.57 -3.73 13.53
CA GLU A 22 11.89 -4.66 14.44
C GLU A 22 10.46 -4.15 14.75
N TYR A 23 9.67 -3.86 13.73
CA TYR A 23 8.26 -4.17 13.87
C TYR A 23 8.18 -5.68 13.68
N PRO A 24 7.49 -6.42 14.57
CA PRO A 24 7.09 -7.76 14.22
C PRO A 24 6.22 -7.60 12.97
N LEU A 25 6.85 -7.78 11.81
CA LEU A 25 6.26 -8.40 10.65
C LEU A 25 5.91 -9.82 11.13
N SER A 26 4.97 -9.94 12.06
CA SER A 26 4.01 -11.01 12.00
C SER A 26 3.42 -10.81 10.62
N VAL A 27 4.02 -11.53 9.67
CA VAL A 27 3.60 -11.60 8.30
C VAL A 27 2.13 -11.93 8.44
N VAL A 28 1.28 -10.91 8.34
CA VAL A 28 -0.14 -11.11 8.16
C VAL A 28 -0.17 -11.64 6.74
N ARG A 29 0.10 -12.94 6.62
CA ARG A 29 -0.26 -13.76 5.49
C ARG A 29 -1.76 -13.65 5.49
N LEU A 30 -2.25 -12.57 4.88
CA LEU A 30 -3.61 -12.49 4.39
C LEU A 30 -3.70 -13.70 3.49
N LYS A 31 -4.32 -14.75 4.01
CA LYS A 31 -4.61 -15.96 3.27
C LYS A 31 -5.70 -15.53 2.31
N ILE A 32 -5.30 -14.91 1.21
CA ILE A 32 -6.20 -14.51 0.13
C ILE A 32 -6.56 -15.83 -0.54
N THR A 33 -7.54 -16.53 0.03
CA THR A 33 -8.23 -17.62 -0.65
C THR A 33 -8.84 -17.01 -1.89
N SER A 34 -8.32 -17.40 -3.06
CA SER A 34 -8.80 -16.98 -4.37
C SER A 34 -10.28 -17.36 -4.53
N LEU A 35 -11.17 -16.44 -4.17
CA LEU A 35 -12.61 -16.54 -4.35
C LEU A 35 -12.93 -16.08 -5.77
N THR A 36 -12.90 -17.01 -6.73
CA THR A 36 -13.50 -16.83 -8.07
C THR A 36 -15.02 -16.95 -7.99
N ALA A 37 -15.65 -16.26 -7.03
CA ALA A 37 -17.10 -16.20 -6.90
C ALA A 37 -17.56 -14.84 -7.43
N THR A 38 -18.32 -14.85 -8.52
CA THR A 38 -19.13 -13.73 -9.02
C THR A 38 -20.23 -13.42 -7.99
N ARG A 39 -19.84 -12.90 -6.82
CA ARG A 39 -20.77 -12.45 -5.80
C ARG A 39 -21.38 -11.14 -6.29
N LYS A 40 -22.69 -11.14 -6.51
CA LYS A 40 -23.49 -9.90 -6.55
C LYS A 40 -23.14 -9.13 -5.28
N LEU A 41 -22.39 -8.04 -5.42
CA LEU A 41 -21.88 -7.25 -4.32
C LEU A 41 -23.03 -6.41 -3.75
N SER A 42 -23.95 -7.04 -3.02
CA SER A 42 -24.94 -6.34 -2.19
C SER A 42 -24.28 -5.94 -0.88
N TYR A 43 -23.21 -5.16 -0.96
CA TYR A 43 -22.55 -4.58 0.19
C TYR A 43 -22.78 -3.06 0.11
N SER A 44 -23.89 -2.62 0.71
CA SER A 44 -24.02 -1.23 1.13
C SER A 44 -23.63 -1.22 2.60
N PRO A 45 -22.35 -1.00 2.94
CA PRO A 45 -22.00 -0.79 4.34
C PRO A 45 -22.83 0.38 4.86
N ASP A 46 -23.23 0.30 6.13
CA ASP A 46 -23.81 1.44 6.81
C ASP A 46 -22.72 2.51 6.94
N ASP A 47 -22.88 3.63 6.23
CA ASP A 47 -21.92 4.74 6.19
C ASP A 47 -21.56 5.23 7.59
N THR A 48 -22.49 5.12 8.55
CA THR A 48 -22.28 5.52 9.95
C THR A 48 -21.25 4.64 10.66
N GLN A 49 -21.22 3.34 10.34
CA GLN A 49 -20.27 2.39 10.93
C GLN A 49 -18.85 2.61 10.41
N ILE A 50 -18.71 2.87 9.10
CA ILE A 50 -17.40 3.20 8.51
C ILE A 50 -16.86 4.49 9.11
N HIS A 51 -17.69 5.52 9.17
CA HIS A 51 -17.28 6.83 9.69
C HIS A 51 -16.84 6.73 11.16
N SER A 52 -17.64 6.10 12.01
CA SER A 52 -17.30 5.91 13.43
C SER A 52 -16.01 5.10 13.63
N SER A 53 -15.80 4.05 12.83
CA SER A 53 -14.56 3.27 12.84
C SER A 53 -13.34 4.09 12.43
N LEU A 54 -13.44 4.88 11.37
CA LEU A 54 -12.36 5.78 10.93
C LEU A 54 -12.06 6.84 11.98
N CYS A 55 -13.09 7.48 12.55
CA CYS A 55 -12.93 8.44 13.65
C CYS A 55 -12.20 7.78 14.83
N SER A 56 -12.60 6.57 15.23
CA SER A 56 -11.94 5.82 16.30
C SER A 56 -10.47 5.52 16.00
N ALA A 57 -10.14 5.14 14.76
CA ALA A 57 -8.77 4.90 14.33
C ALA A 57 -7.92 6.19 14.38
N PHE A 58 -8.47 7.33 13.97
CA PHE A 58 -7.79 8.63 14.03
C PHE A 58 -7.63 9.14 15.47
N THR A 59 -8.65 9.01 16.31
CA THR A 59 -8.56 9.44 17.73
C THR A 59 -7.59 8.59 18.53
N SER A 60 -7.28 7.36 18.09
CA SER A 60 -6.24 6.52 18.70
C SER A 60 -4.81 7.05 18.51
N LEU A 61 -4.60 8.06 17.65
CA LEU A 61 -3.30 8.68 17.32
C LEU A 61 -2.25 7.72 16.73
N LYS A 62 -2.59 6.45 16.46
CA LYS A 62 -1.66 5.46 15.87
C LYS A 62 -1.13 5.91 14.51
N SER A 63 -1.95 6.61 13.73
CA SER A 63 -1.59 7.13 12.41
C SER A 63 -0.60 8.29 12.44
N LEU A 64 -0.36 8.92 13.59
CA LEU A 64 0.62 10.00 13.72
C LEU A 64 2.07 9.49 13.64
N ARG A 65 2.33 8.27 14.11
CA ARG A 65 3.69 7.72 14.15
C ARG A 65 4.27 7.60 12.74
N LEU A 66 5.47 8.14 12.54
CA LEU A 66 6.18 8.10 11.25
C LEU A 66 6.34 6.68 10.69
N PRO A 67 6.79 5.68 11.47
CA PRO A 67 6.94 4.31 10.96
C PRO A 67 5.62 3.70 10.48
N TYR A 68 4.51 4.03 11.14
CA TYR A 68 3.18 3.56 10.74
C TYR A 68 2.79 4.11 9.35
N ARG A 69 3.04 5.40 9.12
CA ARG A 69 2.78 6.06 7.82
C ARG A 69 3.64 5.46 6.71
N GLN A 70 4.93 5.24 6.97
CA GLN A 70 5.85 4.61 6.01
C GLN A 70 5.43 3.17 5.69
N TYR A 71 5.11 2.39 6.72
CA TYR A 71 4.62 1.03 6.58
C TYR A 71 3.37 0.96 5.70
N PHE A 72 2.36 1.81 5.96
CA PHE A 72 1.13 1.81 5.17
C PHE A 72 1.37 2.14 3.69
N LEU A 73 2.26 3.10 3.41
CA LEU A 73 2.66 3.42 2.03
C LEU A 73 3.37 2.22 1.37
N LEU A 74 4.32 1.58 2.04
CA LEU A 74 4.99 0.41 1.47
C LEU A 74 4.02 -0.76 1.25
N GLN A 75 3.08 -0.98 2.17
CA GLN A 75 2.03 -1.97 2.00
C GLN A 75 1.14 -1.66 0.79
N LEU A 76 0.78 -0.39 0.57
CA LEU A 76 0.03 0.04 -0.60
C LEU A 76 0.81 -0.24 -1.90
N ALA A 77 2.12 0.02 -1.92
CA ALA A 77 2.98 -0.29 -3.06
C ALA A 77 3.00 -1.81 -3.35
N CYS A 78 3.09 -2.66 -2.32
CA CYS A 78 3.00 -4.11 -2.46
C CYS A 78 1.65 -4.56 -3.00
N MET A 79 0.54 -3.98 -2.53
CA MET A 79 -0.79 -4.29 -3.03
C MET A 79 -0.95 -3.92 -4.52
N LEU A 80 -0.40 -2.78 -4.93
CA LEU A 80 -0.41 -2.34 -6.33
C LEU A 80 0.45 -3.22 -7.24
N GLN A 81 1.42 -3.94 -6.69
CA GLN A 81 2.25 -4.89 -7.44
C GLN A 81 1.51 -6.19 -7.78
N GLU A 82 0.40 -6.53 -7.10
CA GLU A 82 -0.43 -7.68 -7.46
C GLU A 82 -1.21 -7.38 -8.76
N PRO A 83 -0.69 -7.79 -9.93
CA PRO A 83 -0.87 -6.98 -11.14
C PRO A 83 -2.11 -7.37 -11.95
N HIS A 84 -2.60 -8.60 -11.76
CA HIS A 84 -3.58 -9.19 -12.67
C HIS A 84 -5.00 -8.70 -12.40
N THR A 85 -5.34 -8.37 -11.16
CA THR A 85 -6.71 -7.98 -10.78
C THR A 85 -6.99 -6.53 -11.13
N LEU A 86 -6.06 -5.62 -10.85
CA LEU A 86 -6.27 -4.20 -11.10
C LEU A 86 -6.24 -3.87 -12.60
N ALA A 87 -5.30 -4.45 -13.35
CA ALA A 87 -5.19 -4.18 -14.78
C ALA A 87 -6.35 -4.81 -15.59
N SER A 88 -6.87 -5.96 -15.15
CA SER A 88 -8.07 -6.56 -15.76
C SER A 88 -9.33 -5.77 -15.43
N ALA A 89 -9.46 -5.23 -14.22
CA ALA A 89 -10.55 -4.31 -13.87
C ALA A 89 -10.50 -3.03 -14.73
N ILE A 90 -9.32 -2.42 -14.89
CA ILE A 90 -9.15 -1.24 -15.76
C ILE A 90 -9.54 -1.54 -17.20
N TYR A 91 -9.19 -2.72 -17.72
CA TYR A 91 -9.59 -3.15 -19.06
C TYR A 91 -11.10 -3.33 -19.15
N ALA A 92 -11.73 -3.95 -18.15
CA ALA A 92 -13.17 -4.16 -18.12
C ALA A 92 -13.96 -2.84 -18.10
N ASP A 93 -13.50 -1.84 -17.36
CA ASP A 93 -14.19 -0.56 -17.22
C ASP A 93 -13.96 0.38 -18.41
N LEU A 94 -12.72 0.43 -18.93
CA LEU A 94 -12.31 1.46 -19.89
C LEU A 94 -11.98 0.90 -21.29
N GLY A 95 -11.92 -0.41 -21.48
CA GLY A 95 -11.50 -1.05 -22.73
C GLY A 95 -10.02 -0.82 -23.09
N LYS A 96 -9.22 -0.23 -22.19
CA LYS A 96 -7.82 0.11 -22.43
C LYS A 96 -6.93 -1.12 -22.31
N PRO A 97 -5.98 -1.35 -23.24
CA PRO A 97 -5.12 -2.53 -23.17
C PRO A 97 -4.36 -2.59 -21.85
N ILE A 98 -4.27 -3.79 -21.29
CA ILE A 98 -3.67 -4.09 -19.97
C ILE A 98 -2.29 -3.43 -19.82
N PHE A 99 -1.48 -3.45 -20.88
CA PHE A 99 -0.14 -2.86 -20.90
C PHE A 99 -0.14 -1.34 -20.68
N GLU A 100 -1.07 -0.62 -21.32
CA GLU A 100 -1.22 0.83 -21.13
C GLU A 100 -1.69 1.15 -19.71
N GLY A 101 -2.62 0.35 -19.17
CA GLY A 101 -3.05 0.47 -17.78
C GLY A 101 -1.90 0.29 -16.78
N TYR A 102 -1.03 -0.69 -17.02
CA TYR A 102 0.10 -0.99 -16.16
C TYR A 102 1.16 0.14 -16.16
N ILE A 103 1.62 0.54 -17.35
CA ILE A 103 2.65 1.58 -17.48
C ILE A 103 2.13 2.95 -17.07
N GLY A 104 0.94 3.32 -17.54
CA GLY A 104 0.43 4.68 -17.39
C GLY A 104 -0.14 4.98 -16.00
N LYS A 105 -0.72 3.97 -15.33
CA LYS A 105 -1.41 4.18 -14.05
C LYS A 105 -0.74 3.44 -12.90
N ILE A 106 -0.59 2.12 -13.01
CA ILE A 106 -0.18 1.28 -11.88
C ILE A 106 1.27 1.57 -11.48
N ASN A 107 2.20 1.56 -12.44
CA ASN A 107 3.61 1.84 -12.16
C ASN A 107 3.83 3.25 -11.59
N ALA A 108 3.15 4.25 -12.16
CA ALA A 108 3.21 5.61 -11.64
C ALA A 108 2.73 5.68 -10.18
N MET A 109 1.70 4.94 -9.79
CA MET A 109 1.23 4.86 -8.41
C MET A 109 2.22 4.15 -7.49
N ILE A 110 2.82 3.04 -7.92
CA ILE A 110 3.85 2.31 -7.16
C ILE A 110 5.03 3.24 -6.86
N ASP A 111 5.58 3.90 -7.90
CA ASP A 111 6.72 4.79 -7.77
C ASP A 111 6.42 5.96 -6.83
N ARG A 112 5.25 6.60 -6.99
CA ARG A 112 4.83 7.71 -6.13
C ARG A 112 4.67 7.29 -4.68
N THR A 113 4.15 6.09 -4.45
CA THR A 113 3.97 5.54 -3.10
C THR A 113 5.32 5.29 -2.43
N ILE A 114 6.28 4.68 -3.15
CA ILE A 114 7.64 4.43 -2.64
C ILE A 114 8.38 5.73 -2.37
N ILE A 115 8.31 6.70 -3.29
CA ILE A 115 8.92 8.03 -3.11
C ILE A 115 8.33 8.72 -1.88
N SER A 116 7.02 8.62 -1.68
CA SER A 116 6.34 9.21 -0.53
C SER A 116 6.80 8.56 0.78
N ALA A 117 6.88 7.22 0.83
CA ALA A 117 7.37 6.51 2.02
C ALA A 117 8.77 6.96 2.45
N ARG A 118 9.66 7.24 1.48
CA ARG A 118 11.02 7.74 1.74
C ARG A 118 11.06 9.21 2.17
N ARG A 119 10.12 10.04 1.68
CA ARG A 119 10.11 11.49 1.92
C ARG A 119 9.28 11.91 3.13
N VAL A 120 8.34 11.08 3.59
CA VAL A 120 7.46 11.38 4.74
C VAL A 120 8.22 11.84 5.99
N PRO A 121 9.34 11.23 6.40
CA PRO A 121 10.10 11.72 7.55
C PRO A 121 10.62 13.15 7.37
N LYS A 122 11.07 13.50 6.16
CA LYS A 122 11.51 14.85 5.83
C LYS A 122 10.34 15.84 5.88
N TRP A 123 9.22 15.48 5.25
CA TRP A 123 8.03 16.34 5.21
C TRP A 123 7.41 16.57 6.59
N ALA A 124 7.45 15.57 7.47
CA ALA A 124 6.92 15.69 8.83
C ALA A 124 7.75 16.65 9.70
N ARG A 125 9.09 16.69 9.53
CA ARG A 125 9.97 17.60 10.28
C ARG A 125 9.70 19.08 9.99
N GLU A 126 9.21 19.41 8.80
CA GLU A 126 8.95 20.81 8.40
C GLU A 126 7.73 21.40 9.12
N LYS A 127 6.75 20.58 9.52
CA LYS A 127 5.48 21.01 10.14
C LYS A 127 5.00 19.99 11.18
N GLY A 128 5.84 19.72 12.18
CA GLY A 128 5.51 18.80 13.28
C GLY A 128 4.25 19.26 14.04
N TYR A 129 3.44 18.31 14.48
CA TYR A 129 2.28 18.60 15.32
C TYR A 129 2.76 19.00 16.72
N VAL A 130 2.40 20.22 17.16
CA VAL A 130 2.82 20.74 18.46
C VAL A 130 2.29 19.83 19.58
N GLY A 131 3.18 19.34 20.44
CA GLY A 131 2.83 18.49 21.58
C GLY A 131 2.80 16.98 21.30
N HIS A 132 3.18 16.54 20.10
CA HIS A 132 3.43 15.12 19.84
C HIS A 132 4.83 14.96 19.27
N GLU A 133 5.78 14.51 20.10
CA GLU A 133 7.10 14.15 19.61
C GLU A 133 6.94 12.96 18.67
N ASP A 134 7.35 13.13 17.41
CA ASP A 134 7.56 12.01 16.50
C ASP A 134 8.71 11.21 17.12
N GLY A 135 8.36 10.21 17.94
CA GLY A 135 9.33 9.40 18.69
C GLY A 135 10.49 9.03 17.76
N ALA A 136 11.71 9.41 18.18
CA ALA A 136 12.92 9.13 17.43
C ALA A 136 12.93 7.64 17.06
N GLU A 137 13.28 7.34 15.82
CA GLU A 137 13.53 5.96 15.42
C GLU A 137 14.53 5.34 16.42
N PRO A 138 14.24 4.18 17.00
CA PRO A 138 15.25 3.41 17.72
C PRO A 138 16.39 2.99 16.77
#